data_AF-A0A0D0B818-F1
#
_entry.id   AF-A0A0D0B818-F1
#
_cell.length_a   1.000
_cell.length_b   1.000
_cell.length_c   1.000
_cell.angle_alpha   90.00
_cell.angle_beta   90.00
_cell.angle_gamma   90.00
#
_symmetry.space_group_name_H-M   'P 1'
#
loop_
_entity.id
_entity.type
_entity.pdbx_description
1 polymer ?
#
loop_
_entity_poly.entity_id
_entity_poly.type
_entity_poly.pdbx_seq_one_letter_code
_entity_poly.pdbx_strand_id
1 'polypeptide(L)'
;VFNENLLAWVPVLYTYMDGLDAGHHQPHFRHLFHQIADYAGEWFNYFLQVMDFSSAQIKAHSQEYADIMMKLFPGSRNLSQGAYHVQHAHFVKEANEVQVGCQVHFYHSGKRLAQNGVLVPSTHREQFMHFLHIMVAKSTSADQWTSIVDSIRASFPQIEGWLEWWLQPAIASMIFPAVSNVDPGLAHQVPSTTNPIEAQHFNLHLSLDKGHDALAGVHRLYLYVKMREDQYKAVM
;
A
#
# COMPACT_ATOMS: atom_id res chain seq x y z
N VAL A 1 12.10 -3.38 -16.53
CA VAL A 1 13.13 -4.14 -15.78
C VAL A 1 13.72 -5.19 -16.69
N PHE A 2 15.04 -5.36 -16.73
CA PHE A 2 15.65 -6.47 -17.48
C PHE A 2 15.46 -7.76 -16.67
N ASN A 3 14.84 -8.78 -17.27
CA ASN A 3 14.67 -10.09 -16.64
C ASN A 3 15.82 -11.00 -17.11
N GLU A 4 16.67 -11.43 -16.18
CA GLU A 4 17.88 -12.21 -16.48
C GLU A 4 17.58 -13.63 -16.99
N ASN A 5 16.42 -14.20 -16.63
CA ASN A 5 15.99 -15.51 -17.12
C ASN A 5 15.43 -15.42 -18.55
N LEU A 6 14.77 -14.31 -18.88
CA LEU A 6 14.20 -14.06 -20.20
C LEU A 6 15.15 -13.33 -21.16
N LEU A 7 16.28 -12.82 -20.63
CA LEU A 7 17.25 -11.97 -21.33
C LEU A 7 16.60 -10.79 -22.08
N ALA A 8 15.54 -10.20 -21.52
CA ALA A 8 14.75 -9.16 -22.16
C ALA A 8 14.33 -8.04 -21.20
N TRP A 9 14.15 -6.84 -21.75
CA TRP A 9 13.56 -5.70 -21.04
C TRP A 9 12.04 -5.88 -20.96
N VAL A 10 11.55 -6.25 -19.78
CA VAL A 10 10.12 -6.39 -19.51
C VAL A 10 9.55 -5.12 -18.88
N PRO A 11 8.32 -4.71 -19.21
CA PRO A 11 7.64 -3.64 -18.48
C PRO A 11 7.62 -3.96 -16.98
N VAL A 12 7.77 -2.94 -16.12
CA VAL A 12 7.57 -3.08 -14.66
C VAL A 12 6.20 -3.71 -14.34
N LEU A 13 5.26 -3.68 -15.28
CA LEU A 13 3.94 -4.29 -15.18
C LEU A 13 3.90 -5.83 -15.13
N TYR A 14 5.04 -6.52 -15.27
CA TYR A 14 5.10 -7.98 -15.05
C TYR A 14 4.76 -8.39 -13.61
N THR A 15 4.82 -7.46 -12.65
CA THR A 15 4.43 -7.67 -11.25
C THR A 15 2.93 -7.94 -11.06
N TYR A 16 2.12 -7.83 -12.12
CA TYR A 16 0.66 -7.99 -12.11
C TYR A 16 0.16 -9.21 -12.87
N MET A 17 1.05 -10.01 -13.46
CA MET A 17 0.71 -11.26 -14.15
C MET A 17 1.13 -12.43 -13.25
N ASP A 18 0.23 -13.38 -13.02
CA ASP A 18 0.49 -14.68 -12.36
C ASP A 18 0.44 -14.76 -10.81
N GLY A 19 -0.56 -14.11 -10.21
CA GLY A 19 -0.79 -14.18 -8.76
C GLY A 19 0.06 -13.18 -7.98
N LEU A 20 -0.56 -12.48 -7.02
CA LEU A 20 0.06 -11.37 -6.32
C LEU A 20 0.78 -11.87 -5.07
N ASP A 21 2.04 -12.30 -5.22
CA ASP A 21 2.94 -12.53 -4.09
C ASP A 21 4.03 -11.45 -3.99
N ALA A 22 4.80 -11.48 -2.89
CA ALA A 22 5.83 -10.46 -2.68
C ALA A 22 6.92 -10.49 -3.76
N GLY A 23 7.28 -11.65 -4.29
CA GLY A 23 8.28 -11.78 -5.34
C GLY A 23 7.83 -11.11 -6.63
N HIS A 24 6.53 -11.14 -6.92
CA HIS A 24 5.97 -10.40 -8.04
C HIS A 24 6.08 -8.89 -7.83
N HIS A 25 5.84 -8.35 -6.63
CA HIS A 25 5.92 -6.90 -6.39
C HIS A 25 7.36 -6.35 -6.27
N GLN A 26 8.33 -7.16 -5.88
CA GLN A 26 9.73 -6.75 -5.64
C GLN A 26 10.36 -6.00 -6.82
N PRO A 27 10.32 -6.49 -8.09
CA PRO A 27 10.90 -5.77 -9.22
C PRO A 27 10.34 -4.35 -9.43
N HIS A 28 9.06 -4.12 -9.08
CA HIS A 28 8.44 -2.80 -9.16
C HIS A 28 9.07 -1.85 -8.14
N PHE A 29 9.06 -2.24 -6.86
CA PHE A 29 9.64 -1.42 -5.79
C PHE A 29 11.14 -1.20 -5.99
N ARG A 30 11.88 -2.25 -6.36
CA ARG A 30 13.30 -2.16 -6.67
C ARG A 30 13.58 -1.07 -7.69
N HIS A 31 12.90 -1.11 -8.83
CA HIS A 31 13.17 -0.18 -9.92
C HIS A 31 12.80 1.25 -9.52
N LEU A 32 11.62 1.43 -8.92
CA LEU A 32 11.15 2.72 -8.46
C LEU A 32 12.10 3.34 -7.43
N PHE A 33 12.54 2.56 -6.44
CA PHE A 33 13.42 3.04 -5.38
C PHE A 33 14.79 3.41 -5.91
N HIS A 34 15.35 2.62 -6.81
CA HIS A 34 16.62 2.95 -7.47
C HIS A 34 16.52 4.25 -8.25
N GLN A 35 15.47 4.44 -9.05
CA GLN A 35 15.29 5.67 -9.82
C GLN A 35 15.15 6.91 -8.93
N ILE A 36 14.37 6.81 -7.86
CA ILE A 36 14.19 7.90 -6.90
C ILE A 36 15.51 8.18 -6.17
N ALA A 37 16.23 7.17 -5.69
CA ALA A 37 17.49 7.36 -4.98
C ALA A 37 18.55 7.99 -5.89
N ASP A 38 18.67 7.52 -7.13
CA ASP A 38 19.61 8.05 -8.12
C ASP A 38 19.30 9.53 -8.46
N TYR A 39 18.02 9.90 -8.49
CA TYR A 39 17.59 11.28 -8.77
C TYR A 39 17.67 12.20 -7.55
N ALA A 40 17.22 11.75 -6.38
CA ALA A 40 17.13 12.55 -5.16
C ALA A 40 18.50 12.79 -4.51
N GLY A 41 19.44 11.85 -4.64
CA GLY A 41 20.77 11.96 -4.04
C GLY A 41 20.70 12.25 -2.53
N GLU A 42 21.40 13.30 -2.09
CA GLU A 42 21.44 13.71 -0.67
C GLU A 42 20.11 14.26 -0.13
N TRP A 43 19.15 14.57 -1.00
CA TRP A 43 17.82 15.08 -0.60
C TRP A 43 16.81 13.96 -0.34
N PHE A 44 17.25 12.71 -0.41
CA PHE A 44 16.41 11.55 -0.11
C PHE A 44 16.03 11.55 1.38
N ASN A 45 14.73 11.53 1.67
CA ASN A 45 14.21 11.49 3.03
C ASN A 45 13.63 10.10 3.35
N TYR A 46 12.57 9.68 2.65
CA TYR A 46 11.93 8.35 2.82
C TYR A 46 11.14 7.93 1.56
N PHE A 47 10.97 6.61 1.35
CA PHE A 47 10.05 6.07 0.33
C PHE A 47 8.61 5.99 0.85
N LEU A 48 8.05 7.15 1.23
CA LEU A 48 6.68 7.25 1.70
C LEU A 48 5.72 6.80 0.58
N GLN A 49 4.90 5.81 0.86
CA GLN A 49 3.88 5.33 -0.04
C GLN A 49 2.59 5.01 0.70
N VAL A 50 1.48 5.25 0.00
CA VAL A 50 0.16 4.86 0.46
C VAL A 50 -0.14 3.47 -0.09
N MET A 51 -0.42 2.53 0.80
CA MET A 51 -0.58 1.11 0.52
C MET A 51 -2.06 0.71 0.54
N ASP A 52 -2.41 -0.31 -0.25
CA ASP A 52 -3.76 -0.88 -0.34
C ASP A 52 -4.00 -2.06 0.61
N PHE A 53 -3.10 -2.24 1.59
CA PHE A 53 -3.13 -3.30 2.61
C PHE A 53 -2.84 -4.71 2.10
N SER A 54 -2.37 -4.89 0.86
CA SER A 54 -1.89 -6.19 0.37
C SER A 54 -0.65 -6.66 1.14
N SER A 55 -0.73 -7.82 1.80
CA SER A 55 0.41 -8.40 2.53
C SER A 55 1.62 -8.66 1.62
N ALA A 56 1.37 -9.05 0.37
CA ALA A 56 2.40 -9.25 -0.64
C ALA A 56 3.10 -7.93 -0.99
N GLN A 57 2.32 -6.87 -1.18
CA GLN A 57 2.85 -5.54 -1.49
C GLN A 57 3.62 -4.93 -0.32
N ILE A 58 3.08 -5.02 0.90
CA ILE A 58 3.74 -4.58 2.13
C ILE A 58 5.09 -5.27 2.27
N LYS A 59 5.12 -6.60 2.15
CA LYS A 59 6.36 -7.38 2.28
C LYS A 59 7.40 -6.99 1.22
N ALA A 60 6.97 -6.85 -0.03
CA ALA A 60 7.87 -6.47 -1.11
C ALA A 60 8.44 -5.06 -0.94
N HIS A 61 7.60 -4.10 -0.54
CA HIS A 61 8.03 -2.73 -0.21
C HIS A 61 9.07 -2.75 0.90
N SER A 62 8.79 -3.39 2.04
CA SER A 62 9.72 -3.38 3.19
C SER A 62 11.05 -4.06 2.87
N GLN A 63 11.04 -5.12 2.05
CA GLN A 63 12.26 -5.79 1.61
C GLN A 63 13.10 -4.93 0.68
N GLU A 64 12.51 -4.38 -0.38
CA GLU A 64 13.26 -3.55 -1.33
C GLU A 64 13.69 -2.22 -0.72
N TYR A 65 12.94 -1.70 0.26
CA TYR A 65 13.33 -0.55 1.08
C TYR A 65 14.61 -0.86 1.85
N ALA A 66 14.64 -2.00 2.55
CA ALA A 66 15.82 -2.40 3.29
C ALA A 66 17.03 -2.62 2.39
N ASP A 67 16.83 -3.21 1.21
CA ASP A 67 17.92 -3.46 0.25
C ASP A 67 18.54 -2.18 -0.28
N ILE A 68 17.72 -1.18 -0.66
CA ILE A 68 18.25 0.11 -1.14
C ILE A 68 18.90 0.89 0.01
N MET A 69 18.34 0.85 1.23
CA MET A 69 18.95 1.51 2.38
C MET A 69 20.29 0.88 2.76
N MET A 70 20.41 -0.46 2.67
CA MET A 70 21.70 -1.15 2.84
C MET A 70 22.72 -0.73 1.78
N LYS A 71 22.29 -0.49 0.54
CA LYS A 71 23.16 0.01 -0.54
C LYS A 71 23.65 1.43 -0.26
N LEU A 72 22.79 2.28 0.32
CA LEU A 72 23.09 3.66 0.67
C LEU A 72 23.89 3.78 1.98
N PHE A 73 23.80 2.79 2.88
CA PHE A 73 24.47 2.79 4.18
C PHE A 73 26.01 2.72 4.03
N PRO A 74 26.75 3.75 4.49
CA PRO A 74 28.20 3.76 4.39
C PRO A 74 28.85 2.58 5.12
N GLY A 75 29.74 1.86 4.44
CA GLY A 75 30.44 0.72 5.03
C GLY A 75 29.60 -0.56 5.13
N SER A 76 28.42 -0.63 4.51
CA SER A 76 27.60 -1.85 4.44
C SER A 76 28.37 -3.08 3.96
N ARG A 77 29.29 -2.89 3.01
CA ARG A 77 30.17 -3.94 2.46
C ARG A 77 31.21 -4.49 3.46
N ASN A 78 31.47 -3.77 4.55
CA ASN A 78 32.45 -4.14 5.57
C ASN A 78 31.78 -4.80 6.79
N LEU A 79 30.45 -4.88 6.81
CA LEU A 79 29.73 -5.53 7.90
C LEU A 79 29.97 -7.04 7.87
N SER A 80 30.08 -7.64 9.06
CA SER A 80 29.98 -9.10 9.18
C SER A 80 28.58 -9.56 8.78
N GLN A 81 28.40 -10.82 8.42
CA GLN A 81 27.09 -11.36 8.05
C GLN A 81 26.03 -11.13 9.15
N GLY A 82 26.42 -11.28 10.42
CA GLY A 82 25.53 -11.03 11.55
C GLY A 82 25.13 -9.55 11.66
N ALA A 83 26.09 -8.63 11.52
CA ALA A 83 25.81 -7.20 11.55
C ALA A 83 24.96 -6.74 10.35
N TYR A 84 25.19 -7.32 9.17
CA TYR A 84 24.38 -7.09 7.98
C TYR A 84 22.92 -7.47 8.22
N HIS A 85 22.65 -8.67 8.76
CA HIS A 85 21.27 -9.12 9.02
C HIS A 85 20.55 -8.23 10.04
N VAL A 86 21.24 -7.79 11.09
CA VAL A 86 20.66 -6.89 12.10
C VAL A 86 20.32 -5.52 11.48
N GLN A 87 21.23 -4.96 10.69
CA GLN A 87 21.01 -3.67 10.04
C GLN A 87 19.89 -3.74 8.98
N HIS A 88 19.86 -4.82 8.19
CA HIS A 88 18.80 -5.06 7.21
C HIS A 88 17.43 -5.17 7.89
N ALA A 89 17.34 -5.98 8.96
CA ALA A 89 16.11 -6.11 9.74
C ALA A 89 15.66 -4.78 10.37
N HIS A 90 16.61 -3.93 10.76
CA HIS A 90 16.31 -2.57 11.23
C HIS A 90 15.66 -1.73 10.11
N PHE A 91 16.20 -1.73 8.89
CA PHE A 91 15.58 -1.01 7.78
C PHE A 91 14.23 -1.60 7.34
N VAL A 92 14.02 -2.91 7.47
CA VAL A 92 12.69 -3.51 7.28
C VAL A 92 11.68 -2.95 8.30
N LYS A 93 12.10 -2.77 9.56
CA LYS A 93 11.26 -2.15 10.59
C LYS A 93 10.97 -0.69 10.28
N GLU A 94 11.99 0.07 9.89
CA GLU A 94 11.85 1.47 9.46
C GLU A 94 10.86 1.60 8.30
N ALA A 95 10.91 0.69 7.31
CA ALA A 95 9.97 0.68 6.20
C ALA A 95 8.51 0.58 6.68
N ASN A 96 8.23 -0.24 7.69
CA ASN A 96 6.89 -0.37 8.26
C ASN A 96 6.44 0.88 9.02
N GLU A 97 7.39 1.66 9.56
CA GLU A 97 7.14 2.94 10.26
C GLU A 97 6.88 4.09 9.29
N VAL A 98 7.07 3.89 7.98
CA VAL A 98 6.79 4.89 6.93
C VAL A 98 5.70 4.46 5.94
N GLN A 99 5.05 3.33 6.21
CA GLN A 99 3.91 2.83 5.42
C GLN A 99 2.61 3.47 5.89
N VAL A 100 1.92 4.14 4.97
CA VAL A 100 0.61 4.76 5.24
C VAL A 100 -0.48 3.98 4.52
N GLY A 101 -1.59 3.73 5.18
CA GLY A 101 -2.72 2.97 4.65
C GLY A 101 -3.73 3.87 3.95
N CYS A 102 -4.32 3.41 2.85
CA CYS A 102 -5.37 4.14 2.16
C CYS A 102 -6.70 4.13 2.95
N GLN A 103 -7.15 5.30 3.42
CA GLN A 103 -8.40 5.41 4.18
C GLN A 103 -9.65 5.11 3.35
N VAL A 104 -9.57 5.29 2.03
CA VAL A 104 -10.70 5.02 1.11
C VAL A 104 -11.09 3.55 1.12
N HIS A 105 -10.14 2.62 1.18
CA HIS A 105 -10.43 1.19 1.25
C HIS A 105 -11.23 0.83 2.51
N PHE A 106 -10.83 1.38 3.66
CA PHE A 106 -11.55 1.20 4.91
C PHE A 106 -12.97 1.74 4.82
N TYR A 107 -13.13 2.99 4.40
CA TYR A 107 -14.45 3.60 4.25
C TYR A 107 -15.34 2.88 3.24
N HIS A 108 -14.81 2.49 2.08
CA HIS A 108 -15.57 1.75 1.07
C HIS A 108 -15.99 0.38 1.58
N SER A 109 -15.09 -0.34 2.28
CA SER A 109 -15.44 -1.64 2.86
C SER A 109 -16.50 -1.52 3.96
N GLY A 110 -16.38 -0.55 4.86
CA GLY A 110 -17.37 -0.27 5.90
C GLY A 110 -18.71 0.19 5.31
N LYS A 111 -18.69 1.08 4.32
CA LYS A 111 -19.91 1.54 3.64
C LYS A 111 -20.67 0.37 3.00
N ARG A 112 -19.97 -0.59 2.39
CA ARG A 112 -20.62 -1.81 1.85
C ARG A 112 -21.32 -2.62 2.94
N LEU A 113 -20.70 -2.81 4.10
CA LEU A 113 -21.35 -3.48 5.24
C LEU A 113 -22.62 -2.74 5.69
N ALA A 114 -22.53 -1.42 5.79
CA ALA A 114 -23.63 -0.56 6.20
C ALA A 114 -24.78 -0.53 5.16
N GLN A 115 -24.46 -0.69 3.88
CA GLN A 115 -25.43 -0.72 2.77
C GLN A 115 -26.15 -2.06 2.65
N ASN A 116 -25.44 -3.17 2.85
CA ASN A 116 -25.99 -4.51 2.74
C ASN A 116 -27.12 -4.78 3.75
N GLY A 117 -27.13 -4.09 4.91
CA GLY A 117 -28.21 -4.16 5.89
C GLY A 117 -28.30 -5.47 6.69
N VAL A 118 -27.61 -6.53 6.24
CA VAL A 118 -27.57 -7.85 6.88
C VAL A 118 -26.72 -7.83 8.15
N LEU A 119 -25.51 -7.28 8.06
CA LEU A 119 -24.53 -7.30 9.16
C LEU A 119 -24.58 -6.04 10.03
N VAL A 120 -24.98 -4.91 9.43
CA VAL A 120 -25.21 -3.64 10.11
C VAL A 120 -26.65 -3.22 9.83
N PRO A 121 -27.54 -3.24 10.84
CA PRO A 121 -28.93 -2.84 10.64
C PRO A 121 -29.05 -1.41 10.09
N SER A 122 -30.01 -1.19 9.20
CA SER A 122 -30.22 0.10 8.52
C SER A 122 -30.45 1.27 9.50
N THR A 123 -31.08 1.00 10.65
CA THR A 123 -31.32 1.97 11.72
C THR A 123 -30.06 2.43 12.44
N HIS A 124 -29.00 1.62 12.41
CA HIS A 124 -27.72 1.90 13.07
C HIS A 124 -26.62 2.33 12.08
N ARG A 125 -26.97 2.54 10.80
CA ARG A 125 -26.02 2.93 9.74
C ARG A 125 -25.26 4.20 10.09
N GLU A 126 -25.96 5.24 10.55
CA GLU A 126 -25.32 6.53 10.87
C GLU A 126 -24.36 6.40 12.04
N GLN A 127 -24.75 5.67 13.08
CA GLN A 127 -23.90 5.37 14.23
C GLN A 127 -22.65 4.59 13.81
N PHE A 128 -22.81 3.54 12.99
CA PHE A 128 -21.68 2.76 12.49
C PHE A 128 -20.72 3.63 11.68
N MET A 129 -21.22 4.44 10.74
CA MET A 129 -20.39 5.35 9.96
C MET A 129 -19.70 6.37 10.87
N HIS A 130 -20.36 6.89 11.89
CA HIS A 130 -19.77 7.81 12.86
C HIS A 130 -18.57 7.17 13.57
N PHE A 131 -18.69 5.91 14.02
CA PHE A 131 -17.57 5.18 14.61
C PHE A 131 -16.37 5.06 13.65
N LEU A 132 -16.62 4.75 12.37
CA LEU A 132 -15.54 4.67 11.38
C LEU A 132 -14.80 6.01 11.20
N HIS A 133 -15.52 7.13 11.24
CA HIS A 133 -14.89 8.46 11.18
C HIS A 133 -14.00 8.74 12.40
N ILE A 134 -14.44 8.34 13.60
CA ILE A 134 -13.62 8.51 14.80
C ILE A 134 -12.36 7.64 14.71
N MET A 135 -12.46 6.40 14.24
CA MET A 135 -11.31 5.49 14.18
C MET A 135 -10.13 6.05 13.36
N VAL A 136 -10.41 6.76 12.24
CA VAL A 136 -9.37 7.30 11.36
C VAL A 136 -9.06 8.79 11.59
N ALA A 137 -9.79 9.45 12.50
CA ALA A 137 -9.57 10.86 12.78
C ALA A 137 -8.23 11.08 13.49
N LYS A 138 -7.48 12.09 13.02
CA LYS A 138 -6.16 12.46 13.58
C LYS A 138 -6.23 12.98 15.02
N SER A 139 -7.40 13.46 15.43
CA SER A 139 -7.65 13.97 16.79
C SER A 139 -8.03 12.87 17.79
N THR A 140 -8.20 11.63 17.34
CA THR A 140 -8.63 10.52 18.19
C THR A 140 -7.47 10.02 19.03
N SER A 141 -7.65 9.98 20.35
CA SER A 141 -6.66 9.39 21.27
C SER A 141 -6.71 7.85 21.25
N ALA A 142 -5.65 7.20 21.73
CA ALA A 142 -5.61 5.74 21.86
C ALA A 142 -6.75 5.18 22.75
N ASP A 143 -7.09 5.87 23.84
CA ASP A 143 -8.18 5.48 24.73
C ASP A 143 -9.55 5.61 24.06
N GLN A 144 -9.76 6.70 23.32
CA GLN A 144 -10.97 6.90 22.53
C GLN A 144 -11.09 5.83 21.45
N TRP A 145 -10.00 5.54 20.74
CA TRP A 145 -9.97 4.53 19.70
C TRP A 145 -10.32 3.15 20.25
N THR A 146 -9.72 2.76 21.38
CA THR A 146 -10.00 1.49 22.06
C THR A 146 -11.47 1.40 22.47
N SER A 147 -12.01 2.47 23.07
CA SER A 147 -13.42 2.54 23.46
C SER A 147 -14.38 2.42 22.27
N ILE A 148 -14.01 2.98 21.11
CA ILE A 148 -14.78 2.86 19.87
C ILE A 148 -14.73 1.46 19.31
N VAL A 149 -13.56 0.82 19.32
CA VAL A 149 -13.41 -0.59 18.90
C VAL A 149 -14.31 -1.49 19.74
N ASP A 150 -14.30 -1.33 21.06
CA ASP A 150 -15.16 -2.11 21.96
C ASP A 150 -16.65 -1.82 21.73
N SER A 151 -16.99 -0.56 21.45
CA SER A 151 -18.36 -0.17 21.09
C SER A 151 -18.83 -0.81 19.78
N ILE A 152 -17.96 -0.91 18.77
CA ILE A 152 -18.26 -1.59 17.51
C ILE A 152 -18.47 -3.08 17.75
N ARG A 153 -17.58 -3.75 18.51
CA ARG A 153 -17.73 -5.18 18.84
C ARG A 153 -19.05 -5.48 19.54
N ALA A 154 -19.41 -4.66 20.52
CA ALA A 154 -20.65 -4.83 21.28
C ALA A 154 -21.90 -4.56 20.43
N SER A 155 -21.87 -3.53 19.58
CA SER A 155 -23.03 -3.09 18.79
C SER A 155 -23.24 -3.89 17.50
N PHE A 156 -22.14 -4.42 16.92
CA PHE A 156 -22.14 -5.08 15.61
C PHE A 156 -21.31 -6.39 15.64
N PRO A 157 -21.67 -7.38 16.47
CA PRO A 157 -20.87 -8.62 16.62
C PRO A 157 -20.76 -9.43 15.31
N GLN A 158 -21.66 -9.23 14.35
CA GLN A 158 -21.65 -9.93 13.07
C GLN A 158 -20.54 -9.46 12.10
N ILE A 159 -19.93 -8.29 12.34
CA ILE A 159 -18.83 -7.78 11.52
C ILE A 159 -17.45 -8.08 12.13
N GLU A 160 -17.37 -8.93 13.16
CA GLU A 160 -16.12 -9.23 13.88
C GLU A 160 -14.98 -9.60 12.92
N GLY A 161 -15.23 -10.51 11.96
CA GLY A 161 -14.20 -10.90 11.00
C GLY A 161 -13.69 -9.75 10.12
N TRP A 162 -14.55 -8.79 9.78
CA TRP A 162 -14.14 -7.58 9.07
C TRP A 162 -13.33 -6.66 10.00
N LEU A 163 -13.78 -6.47 11.24
CA LEU A 163 -13.11 -5.62 12.21
C LEU A 163 -11.72 -6.17 12.55
N GLU A 164 -11.62 -7.46 12.89
CA GLU A 164 -10.36 -8.14 13.22
C GLU A 164 -9.33 -8.07 12.09
N TRP A 165 -9.76 -8.07 10.84
CA TRP A 165 -8.85 -7.87 9.71
C TRP A 165 -8.18 -6.50 9.75
N TRP A 166 -8.93 -5.43 10.08
CA TRP A 166 -8.39 -4.08 10.22
C TRP A 166 -7.58 -3.88 11.51
N LEU A 167 -7.89 -4.64 12.57
CA LEU A 167 -7.21 -4.55 13.86
C LEU A 167 -5.86 -5.28 13.90
N GLN A 168 -5.51 -6.04 12.86
CA GLN A 168 -4.18 -6.64 12.78
C GLN A 168 -3.09 -5.56 12.93
N PRO A 169 -2.06 -5.75 13.77
CA PRO A 169 -1.08 -4.70 14.07
C PRO A 169 -0.43 -4.07 12.83
N ALA A 170 -0.12 -4.88 11.82
CA ALA A 170 0.45 -4.41 10.56
C ALA A 170 -0.52 -3.52 9.76
N ILE A 171 -1.83 -3.76 9.85
CA ILE A 171 -2.85 -2.99 9.12
C ILE A 171 -3.26 -1.75 9.92
N ALA A 172 -3.57 -1.95 11.21
CA ALA A 172 -4.02 -0.90 12.11
C ALA A 172 -3.02 0.26 12.19
N SER A 173 -1.72 -0.08 12.31
CA SER A 173 -0.65 0.91 12.41
C SER A 173 -0.48 1.78 11.14
N MET A 174 -0.91 1.31 9.98
CA MET A 174 -0.85 2.09 8.74
C MET A 174 -2.03 3.05 8.59
N ILE A 175 -3.20 2.72 9.13
CA ILE A 175 -4.46 3.43 8.82
C ILE A 175 -5.03 4.27 9.96
N PHE A 176 -4.86 3.84 11.22
CA PHE A 176 -5.48 4.50 12.36
C PHE A 176 -4.43 5.37 13.09
N PRO A 177 -4.54 6.71 13.04
CA PRO A 177 -3.55 7.59 13.65
C PRO A 177 -3.34 7.33 15.15
N ALA A 178 -4.41 6.95 15.86
CA ALA A 178 -4.39 6.69 17.29
C ALA A 178 -3.48 5.52 17.72
N VAL A 179 -3.18 4.60 16.81
CA VAL A 179 -2.36 3.39 17.06
C VAL A 179 -1.25 3.23 15.99
N SER A 180 -0.96 4.31 15.25
CA SER A 180 0.06 4.32 14.22
C SER A 180 1.45 4.48 14.82
N ASN A 181 2.42 3.78 14.25
CA ASN A 181 3.85 4.01 14.52
C ASN A 181 4.46 5.03 13.55
N VAL A 182 3.68 5.51 12.58
CA VAL A 182 4.14 6.50 11.60
C VAL A 182 4.18 7.87 12.25
N ASP A 183 5.30 8.57 12.10
CA ASP A 183 5.41 9.96 12.55
C ASP A 183 4.26 10.80 11.96
N PRO A 184 3.50 11.54 12.79
CA PRO A 184 2.39 12.34 12.30
C PRO A 184 2.83 13.35 11.24
N GLY A 185 4.00 13.97 11.37
CA GLY A 185 4.53 14.91 10.38
C GLY A 185 4.76 14.25 9.01
N LEU A 186 5.33 13.04 8.99
CA LEU A 186 5.49 12.24 7.77
C LEU A 186 4.14 11.81 7.17
N ALA A 187 3.18 11.36 7.99
CA ALA A 187 1.86 10.96 7.53
C ALA A 187 1.08 12.12 6.87
N HIS A 188 1.37 13.38 7.22
CA HIS A 188 0.76 14.56 6.58
C HIS A 188 1.38 14.90 5.21
N GLN A 189 2.56 14.37 4.88
CA GLN A 189 3.23 14.61 3.60
C GLN A 189 2.66 13.75 2.48
N VAL A 190 1.91 12.69 2.81
CA VAL A 190 1.24 11.83 1.84
C VAL A 190 -0.27 12.06 1.81
N PRO A 191 -0.92 11.91 0.64
CA PRO A 191 -2.37 11.92 0.56
C PRO A 191 -2.99 10.79 1.41
N SER A 192 -4.19 10.99 1.93
CA SER A 192 -4.95 9.91 2.61
C SER A 192 -5.61 8.92 1.64
N THR A 193 -5.43 9.11 0.33
CA THR A 193 -6.09 8.34 -0.73
C THR A 193 -5.10 7.95 -1.82
N THR A 194 -5.23 6.73 -2.34
CA THR A 194 -4.54 6.26 -3.54
C THR A 194 -5.36 6.41 -4.82
N ASN A 195 -6.51 7.11 -4.82
CA ASN A 195 -7.44 7.19 -5.96
C ASN A 195 -6.76 7.39 -7.35
N PRO A 196 -5.75 8.25 -7.54
CA PRO A 196 -5.07 8.37 -8.83
C PRO A 196 -4.26 7.12 -9.23
N ILE A 197 -3.62 6.47 -8.24
CA ILE A 197 -2.84 5.25 -8.37
C ILE A 197 -3.78 4.05 -8.56
N GLU A 198 -4.83 3.92 -7.77
CA GLU A 198 -5.87 2.89 -7.91
C GLU A 198 -6.63 3.00 -9.23
N ALA A 199 -6.94 4.22 -9.70
CA ALA A 199 -7.54 4.42 -11.01
C ALA A 199 -6.56 4.04 -12.14
N GLN A 200 -5.26 4.30 -11.98
CA GLN A 200 -4.24 3.80 -12.89
C GLN A 200 -4.16 2.26 -12.86
N HIS A 201 -4.08 1.66 -11.66
CA HIS A 201 -4.06 0.21 -11.48
C HIS A 201 -5.33 -0.45 -12.04
N PHE A 202 -6.51 0.12 -11.82
CA PHE A 202 -7.78 -0.36 -12.37
C PHE A 202 -7.83 -0.30 -13.90
N ASN A 203 -7.36 0.79 -14.51
CA ASN A 203 -7.24 0.88 -15.98
C ASN A 203 -6.25 -0.16 -16.53
N LEU A 204 -5.20 -0.46 -15.78
CA LEU A 204 -4.25 -1.52 -16.12
C LEU A 204 -4.84 -2.93 -15.89
N HIS A 205 -5.67 -3.14 -14.87
CA HIS A 205 -6.39 -4.40 -14.67
C HIS A 205 -7.46 -4.63 -15.75
N LEU A 206 -8.15 -3.59 -16.20
CA LEU A 206 -9.01 -3.65 -17.39
C LEU A 206 -8.22 -4.02 -18.65
N SER A 207 -6.94 -3.65 -18.69
CA SER A 207 -6.01 -4.01 -19.75
C SER A 207 -5.51 -5.47 -19.64
N LEU A 208 -5.97 -6.25 -18.67
CA LEU A 208 -5.62 -7.67 -18.52
C LEU A 208 -6.91 -8.51 -18.59
N ASP A 209 -6.91 -9.55 -19.43
CA ASP A 209 -8.00 -10.52 -19.47
C ASP A 209 -7.90 -11.50 -18.29
N LYS A 210 -8.99 -12.15 -17.90
CA LYS A 210 -9.06 -13.10 -16.76
C LYS A 210 -8.07 -14.27 -16.87
N GLY A 211 -7.54 -14.52 -18.07
CA GLY A 211 -6.54 -15.55 -18.34
C GLY A 211 -5.08 -15.14 -18.11
N HIS A 212 -4.80 -13.86 -17.78
CA HIS A 212 -3.44 -13.33 -17.60
C HIS A 212 -2.49 -13.62 -18.78
N ASP A 213 -3.04 -13.71 -20.01
CA ASP A 213 -2.26 -13.96 -21.20
C ASP A 213 -1.29 -12.79 -21.48
N ALA A 214 0.01 -13.11 -21.54
CA ALA A 214 1.07 -12.12 -21.67
C ALA A 214 0.97 -11.30 -22.96
N LEU A 215 0.56 -11.91 -24.08
CA LEU A 215 0.41 -11.21 -25.36
C LEU A 215 -0.78 -10.25 -25.34
N ALA A 216 -1.90 -10.68 -24.77
CA ALA A 216 -3.07 -9.83 -24.55
C ALA A 216 -2.73 -8.64 -23.62
N GLY A 217 -1.97 -8.88 -22.55
CA GLY A 217 -1.49 -7.83 -21.66
C GLY A 217 -0.59 -6.82 -22.36
N VAL A 218 0.43 -7.27 -23.10
CA VAL A 218 1.33 -6.38 -23.87
C VAL A 218 0.56 -5.55 -24.89
N HIS A 219 -0.39 -6.14 -25.63
CA HIS A 219 -1.18 -5.42 -26.61
C HIS A 219 -2.06 -4.34 -25.97
N ARG A 220 -2.71 -4.62 -24.85
CA ARG A 220 -3.57 -3.65 -24.18
C ARG A 220 -2.78 -2.55 -23.47
N LEU A 221 -1.55 -2.82 -23.03
CA LEU A 221 -0.62 -1.78 -22.57
C LEU A 221 -0.23 -0.81 -23.69
N TYR A 222 0.01 -1.32 -24.91
CA TYR A 222 0.24 -0.46 -26.07
C TYR A 222 -0.95 0.47 -26.33
N LEU A 223 -2.18 -0.04 -26.23
CA LEU A 223 -3.39 0.78 -26.36
C LEU A 223 -3.53 1.82 -25.24
N TYR A 224 -3.13 1.47 -24.01
CA TYR A 224 -3.11 2.41 -22.88
C TYR A 224 -2.12 3.56 -23.11
N VAL A 225 -0.90 3.27 -23.60
CA VAL A 225 0.09 4.30 -23.93
C VAL A 225 -0.44 5.24 -25.02
N LYS A 226 -1.02 4.70 -26.11
CA LYS A 226 -1.69 5.47 -27.16
C LYS A 226 -2.75 6.42 -26.59
N MET A 227 -3.62 5.91 -25.72
CA MET A 227 -4.66 6.72 -25.07
C MET A 227 -4.07 7.87 -24.26
N ARG A 228 -2.96 7.64 -23.52
CA ARG A 228 -2.28 8.70 -22.75
C ARG A 228 -1.62 9.75 -23.64
N GLU A 229 -1.01 9.34 -24.74
CA GLU A 229 -0.46 10.27 -25.73
C GLU A 229 -1.55 11.17 -26.33
N ASP A 230 -2.71 10.60 -26.66
CA ASP A 230 -3.83 11.36 -27.21
C ASP A 230 -4.42 12.33 -26.17
N GLN A 231 -4.53 11.91 -24.92
CA GLN A 231 -4.94 12.79 -23.81
C GLN A 231 -3.95 13.95 -23.61
N TYR A 232 -2.65 13.68 -23.64
CA TYR A 232 -1.62 14.71 -23.50
C TYR A 232 -1.70 15.74 -24.64
N LYS A 233 -1.84 15.29 -25.89
CA LYS A 233 -2.00 16.16 -27.07
C LYS A 233 -3.29 16.96 -27.07
N ALA A 234 -4.32 16.51 -26.37
CA ALA A 234 -5.60 17.22 -26.27
C ALA A 234 -5.59 18.36 -25.23
N VAL A 235 -4.61 18.37 -24.32
CA VAL A 235 -4.48 19.36 -23.24
C VAL A 235 -3.33 20.35 -23.50
N MET A 236 -2.45 20.04 -24.45
CA MET A 236 -1.41 20.93 -25.00
C MET A 236 -1.90 21.67 -26.24
#